data_AF-A0A7S3NUD4-F1
#
_entry.id   AF-A0A7S3NUD4-F1
#
_cell.length_a   1.000
_cell.length_b   1.000
_cell.length_c   1.000
_cell.angle_alpha   90.00
_cell.angle_beta   90.00
_cell.angle_gamma   90.00
#
_symmetry.space_group_name_H-M   'P 1'
#
loop_
_entity.id
_entity.type
_entity.pdbx_description
1 polymer ?
#
loop_
_entity_poly.entity_id
_entity_poly.type
_entity_poly.pdbx_seq_one_letter_code
_entity_poly.pdbx_strand_id
1 'polypeptide(L)'
;RKLISMSKLYQIARRSVMMRHLSYSARKVYTEPLIDGNYKVSPAREVPEHIVRPPYVGKPNQQFEDLNEKPIIQHDKDALEKLRISARLAADTLSEGMKAAKLGNTTEDIDKAVHDFIIADDAYPTPIDYLHFPKSVCTSVNEVLCHGIPDDRVLKNGDYVNIDVTCYKNGYHGDNSAMVCIGDVHPDIQRLIRVTRESLYKAIEIC
;
A
#
# COMPACT_ATOMS: atom_id res chain seq x y z
N ARG A 1 39.95 -32.65 25.61
CA ARG A 1 38.90 -31.79 24.99
C ARG A 1 39.19 -30.34 25.39
N LYS A 2 39.77 -29.52 24.51
CA LYS A 2 40.12 -28.12 24.83
C LYS A 2 38.85 -27.27 24.81
N LEU A 3 38.45 -26.74 25.97
CA LEU A 3 37.38 -25.75 26.10
C LEU A 3 37.75 -24.50 25.32
N ILE A 4 37.02 -24.22 24.24
CA ILE A 4 37.12 -22.95 23.53
C ILE A 4 36.41 -21.91 24.42
N SER A 5 37.13 -20.87 24.86
CA SER A 5 36.52 -19.83 25.70
C SER A 5 35.36 -19.16 24.97
N MET A 6 34.32 -18.77 25.72
CA MET A 6 33.18 -18.03 25.16
C MET A 6 33.60 -16.77 24.39
N SER A 7 34.72 -16.14 24.78
CA SER A 7 35.30 -15.00 24.06
C SER A 7 35.78 -15.34 22.64
N LYS A 8 36.33 -16.55 22.42
CA LYS A 8 36.70 -17.03 21.08
C LYS A 8 35.48 -17.37 20.23
N LEU A 9 34.46 -17.99 20.82
CA LEU A 9 33.17 -18.24 20.16
C LEU A 9 32.49 -16.93 19.74
N TYR A 10 32.50 -15.92 20.61
CA TYR A 10 31.93 -14.60 20.32
C TYR A 10 32.69 -13.86 19.21
N GLN A 11 34.03 -13.94 19.19
CA GLN A 11 34.82 -13.35 18.10
C GLN A 11 34.63 -14.08 16.77
N ILE A 12 34.48 -15.41 16.77
CA ILE A 12 34.18 -16.20 15.56
C ILE A 12 32.78 -15.86 15.04
N ALA A 13 31.78 -15.74 15.93
CA ALA A 13 30.43 -15.31 15.57
C ALA A 13 30.41 -13.89 14.98
N ARG A 14 31.12 -12.92 15.60
CA ARG A 14 31.26 -11.57 15.05
C ARG A 14 31.97 -11.55 13.70
N ARG A 15 33.03 -12.35 13.52
CA ARG A 15 33.71 -12.46 12.22
C ARG A 15 32.84 -13.10 11.15
N SER A 16 31.99 -14.07 11.50
CA SER A 16 31.02 -14.69 10.58
C SER A 16 29.92 -13.71 10.15
N VAL A 17 29.37 -12.93 11.09
CA VAL A 17 28.39 -11.87 10.79
C VAL A 17 29.01 -10.75 9.95
N MET A 18 30.22 -10.32 10.31
CA MET A 18 30.96 -9.29 9.58
C MET A 18 31.42 -9.76 8.20
N MET A 19 31.80 -11.03 8.03
CA MET A 19 32.10 -11.60 6.71
C MET A 19 30.86 -11.80 5.84
N ARG A 20 29.69 -12.12 6.41
CA ARG A 20 28.41 -12.09 5.67
C ARG A 20 28.06 -10.68 5.18
N HIS A 21 28.36 -9.66 5.98
CA HIS A 21 28.21 -8.27 5.55
C HIS A 21 29.28 -7.82 4.55
N LEU A 22 30.51 -8.37 4.60
CA LEU A 22 31.58 -8.05 3.64
C LEU A 22 31.45 -8.83 2.32
N SER A 23 30.79 -9.99 2.28
CA SER A 23 30.38 -10.62 1.01
C SER A 23 29.21 -9.92 0.34
N TYR A 24 28.53 -9.02 1.06
CA TYR A 24 27.56 -8.06 0.54
C TYR A 24 28.23 -6.87 -0.17
N SER A 25 29.41 -7.11 -0.78
CA SER A 25 30.28 -6.14 -1.43
C SER A 25 30.20 -6.21 -2.96
N ALA A 26 29.00 -6.37 -3.47
CA ALA A 26 28.58 -5.68 -4.67
C ALA A 26 27.22 -5.09 -4.29
N ARG A 27 27.09 -3.75 -4.28
CA ARG A 27 25.77 -3.11 -4.16
C ARG A 27 24.97 -3.55 -5.38
N LYS A 28 24.30 -4.69 -5.27
CA LYS A 28 23.32 -5.14 -6.24
C LYS A 28 22.19 -4.15 -6.07
N VAL A 29 22.12 -3.21 -7.00
CA VAL A 29 21.02 -2.27 -7.11
C VAL A 29 19.78 -3.13 -7.33
N TYR A 30 18.86 -3.18 -6.36
CA TYR A 30 17.66 -4.01 -6.45
C TYR A 30 16.77 -3.52 -7.61
N THR A 31 16.67 -2.19 -7.74
CA THR A 31 15.91 -1.46 -8.75
C THR A 31 16.61 -0.12 -9.04
N GLU A 32 16.46 0.41 -10.25
CA GLU A 32 16.86 1.79 -10.53
C GLU A 32 16.03 2.76 -9.69
N PRO A 33 16.64 3.80 -9.09
CA PRO A 33 15.88 4.78 -8.32
C PRO A 33 14.81 5.46 -9.16
N LEU A 34 13.64 5.65 -8.56
CA LEU A 34 12.55 6.44 -9.12
C LEU A 34 12.89 7.92 -9.04
N ILE A 35 12.49 8.65 -10.08
CA ILE A 35 12.65 10.09 -10.18
C ILE A 35 11.24 10.69 -10.15
N ASP A 36 11.00 11.53 -9.14
CA ASP A 36 9.74 12.26 -8.99
C ASP A 36 9.47 13.16 -10.21
N GLY A 37 8.21 13.20 -10.65
CA GLY A 37 7.76 13.97 -11.81
C GLY A 37 8.22 13.47 -13.19
N ASN A 38 8.88 12.30 -13.28
CA ASN A 38 9.35 11.76 -14.57
C ASN A 38 8.24 11.06 -15.39
N TYR A 39 7.09 10.81 -14.79
CA TYR A 39 5.96 10.11 -15.38
C TYR A 39 4.74 11.02 -15.37
N LYS A 40 3.87 10.88 -16.37
CA LYS A 40 2.70 11.73 -16.52
C LYS A 40 1.56 11.21 -15.67
N VAL A 41 0.97 12.10 -14.89
CA VAL A 41 -0.25 11.84 -14.13
C VAL A 41 -1.44 12.34 -14.94
N SER A 42 -2.36 11.44 -15.27
CA SER A 42 -3.63 11.82 -15.92
C SER A 42 -4.60 12.43 -14.88
N PRO A 43 -5.61 13.21 -15.28
CA PRO A 43 -6.65 13.68 -14.35
C PRO A 43 -7.38 12.53 -13.64
N ALA A 44 -8.03 12.85 -12.52
CA ALA A 44 -8.90 11.90 -11.84
C ALA A 44 -10.01 11.41 -12.77
N ARG A 45 -10.37 10.14 -12.67
CA ARG A 45 -11.50 9.54 -13.39
C ARG A 45 -12.81 10.06 -12.82
N GLU A 46 -13.81 10.20 -13.68
CA GLU A 46 -15.12 10.73 -13.30
C GLU A 46 -15.88 9.76 -12.39
N VAL A 47 -16.40 10.30 -11.28
CA VAL A 47 -17.31 9.57 -10.40
C VAL A 47 -18.74 9.98 -10.73
N PRO A 48 -19.65 9.05 -11.11
CA PRO A 48 -21.05 9.36 -11.39
C PRO A 48 -21.74 10.19 -10.29
N GLU A 49 -22.66 11.06 -10.69
CA GLU A 49 -23.31 12.01 -9.78
C GLU A 49 -24.11 11.33 -8.67
N HIS A 50 -24.72 10.17 -8.95
CA HIS A 50 -25.57 9.44 -7.99
C HIS A 50 -24.80 8.82 -6.83
N ILE A 51 -23.48 8.67 -6.94
CA ILE A 51 -22.64 8.10 -5.90
C ILE A 51 -22.47 9.11 -4.76
N VAL A 52 -22.71 8.66 -3.53
CA VAL A 52 -22.57 9.48 -2.32
C VAL A 52 -21.10 9.84 -2.10
N ARG A 53 -20.82 11.14 -2.00
CA ARG A 53 -19.46 11.68 -1.82
C ARG A 53 -19.14 11.89 -0.34
N PRO A 54 -17.89 11.60 0.08
CA PRO A 54 -17.40 12.00 1.40
C PRO A 54 -17.46 13.52 1.62
N PRO A 55 -17.49 14.00 2.88
CA PRO A 55 -17.67 15.42 3.19
C PRO A 55 -16.55 16.36 2.72
N TYR A 56 -15.38 15.86 2.33
CA TYR A 56 -14.25 16.69 1.87
C TYR A 56 -14.31 17.03 0.37
N VAL A 57 -15.03 16.24 -0.42
CA VAL A 57 -15.03 16.38 -1.88
C VAL A 57 -15.59 17.73 -2.32
N GLY A 58 -14.88 18.41 -3.20
CA GLY A 58 -15.22 19.73 -3.75
C GLY A 58 -14.92 20.91 -2.84
N LYS A 59 -14.32 20.69 -1.65
CA LYS A 59 -13.95 21.77 -0.73
C LYS A 59 -12.54 22.28 -1.02
N PRO A 60 -12.33 23.56 -1.35
CA PRO A 60 -11.01 24.11 -1.63
C PRO A 60 -10.14 24.27 -0.38
N ASN A 61 -10.75 24.46 0.79
CA ASN A 61 -10.05 24.60 2.07
C ASN A 61 -10.47 23.45 2.98
N GLN A 62 -9.98 22.24 2.68
CA GLN A 62 -10.26 21.07 3.50
C GLN A 62 -9.62 21.24 4.87
N GLN A 63 -10.46 21.34 5.90
CA GLN A 63 -10.03 21.37 7.30
C GLN A 63 -10.51 20.09 7.96
N PHE A 64 -9.59 19.44 8.65
CA PHE A 64 -9.87 18.24 9.43
C PHE A 64 -9.80 18.62 10.91
N GLU A 65 -10.76 18.10 11.66
CA GLU A 65 -10.77 18.29 13.10
C GLU A 65 -9.56 17.57 13.72
N ASP A 66 -8.96 18.17 14.74
CA ASP A 66 -7.99 17.46 15.56
C ASP A 66 -8.73 16.36 16.36
N LEU A 67 -8.34 15.11 16.15
CA LEU A 67 -8.94 13.95 16.78
C LEU A 67 -8.16 13.47 18.01
N ASN A 68 -7.01 14.06 18.33
CA ASN A 68 -6.13 13.58 19.41
C ASN A 68 -6.81 13.54 20.78
N GLU A 69 -7.76 14.45 21.04
CA GLU A 69 -8.51 14.53 22.30
C GLU A 69 -9.93 13.96 22.22
N LYS A 70 -10.33 13.42 21.06
CA LYS A 70 -11.68 12.87 20.89
C LYS A 70 -11.75 11.43 21.40
N PRO A 71 -12.86 11.03 22.04
CA PRO A 71 -13.04 9.65 22.45
C PRO A 71 -13.13 8.73 21.23
N ILE A 72 -12.63 7.51 21.39
CA ILE A 72 -12.83 6.44 20.40
C ILE A 72 -14.33 6.20 20.24
N ILE A 73 -14.81 6.23 19.00
CA ILE A 73 -16.21 6.01 18.68
C ILE A 73 -16.56 4.55 18.94
N GLN A 74 -17.58 4.30 19.76
CA GLN A 74 -18.19 2.99 19.92
C GLN A 74 -19.37 2.88 18.97
N HIS A 75 -19.23 2.02 17.95
CA HIS A 75 -20.25 1.83 16.93
C HIS A 75 -21.40 0.92 17.40
N ASP A 76 -22.62 1.26 17.01
CA ASP A 76 -23.78 0.40 17.18
C ASP A 76 -23.82 -0.72 16.10
N LYS A 77 -24.84 -1.58 16.16
CA LYS A 77 -24.96 -2.72 15.24
C LYS A 77 -25.12 -2.30 13.77
N ASP A 78 -25.81 -1.19 13.50
CA ASP A 78 -26.04 -0.70 12.14
C ASP A 78 -24.75 -0.14 11.54
N ALA A 79 -24.03 0.69 12.31
CA ALA A 79 -22.73 1.21 11.94
C ALA A 79 -21.72 0.08 11.69
N LEU A 80 -21.69 -0.94 12.56
CA LEU A 80 -20.81 -2.10 12.38
C LEU A 80 -21.12 -2.88 11.09
N GLU A 81 -22.39 -3.00 10.70
CA GLU A 81 -22.75 -3.68 9.46
C GLU A 81 -22.31 -2.90 8.22
N LYS A 82 -22.51 -1.57 8.23
CA LYS A 82 -22.02 -0.70 7.15
C LYS A 82 -20.49 -0.72 7.04
N LEU A 83 -19.78 -0.74 8.18
CA LEU A 83 -18.33 -0.92 8.22
C LEU A 83 -17.90 -2.26 7.60
N ARG A 84 -18.61 -3.36 7.87
CA ARG A 84 -18.31 -4.67 7.24
C ARG A 84 -18.49 -4.63 5.73
N ILE A 85 -19.54 -3.98 5.25
CA ILE A 85 -19.80 -3.80 3.82
C ILE A 85 -18.64 -3.01 3.17
N SER A 86 -18.29 -1.85 3.73
CA SER A 86 -17.18 -1.04 3.20
C SER A 86 -15.85 -1.78 3.26
N ALA A 87 -15.55 -2.48 4.35
CA ALA A 87 -14.31 -3.26 4.47
C ALA A 87 -14.25 -4.45 3.50
N ARG A 88 -15.39 -5.10 3.22
CA ARG A 88 -15.48 -6.16 2.20
C ARG A 88 -15.21 -5.60 0.82
N LEU A 89 -15.86 -4.49 0.46
CA LEU A 89 -15.64 -3.82 -0.81
C LEU A 89 -14.16 -3.45 -1.01
N ALA A 90 -13.50 -2.88 0.01
CA ALA A 90 -12.08 -2.56 -0.06
C ALA A 90 -11.22 -3.81 -0.33
N ALA A 91 -11.52 -4.93 0.32
CA ALA A 91 -10.80 -6.19 0.13
C ALA A 91 -10.98 -6.76 -1.29
N ASP A 92 -12.19 -6.73 -1.82
CA ASP A 92 -12.49 -7.23 -3.16
C ASP A 92 -11.86 -6.31 -4.22
N THR A 93 -11.91 -4.99 -4.00
CA THR A 93 -11.25 -3.99 -4.83
C THR A 93 -9.73 -4.16 -4.86
N LEU A 94 -9.10 -4.39 -3.70
CA LEU A 94 -7.68 -4.68 -3.63
C LEU A 94 -7.33 -5.92 -4.45
N SER A 95 -8.17 -6.96 -4.44
CA SER A 95 -7.99 -8.14 -5.28
C SER A 95 -7.95 -7.78 -6.78
N GLU A 96 -8.83 -6.90 -7.25
CA GLU A 96 -8.80 -6.42 -8.64
C GLU A 96 -7.56 -5.59 -8.95
N GLY A 97 -7.17 -4.68 -8.06
CA GLY A 97 -5.93 -3.91 -8.20
C GLY A 97 -4.71 -4.83 -8.32
N MET A 98 -4.63 -5.87 -7.49
CA MET A 98 -3.56 -6.87 -7.54
C MET A 98 -3.55 -7.67 -8.86
N LYS A 99 -4.70 -7.97 -9.46
CA LYS A 99 -4.78 -8.62 -10.79
C LYS A 99 -4.27 -7.71 -11.90
N ALA A 100 -4.46 -6.39 -11.77
CA ALA A 100 -3.95 -5.39 -12.72
C ALA A 100 -2.45 -5.12 -12.55
N ALA A 101 -1.87 -5.39 -11.38
CA ALA A 101 -0.45 -5.21 -11.09
C ALA A 101 0.41 -6.33 -11.70
N LYS A 102 0.68 -6.22 -13.00
CA LYS A 102 1.47 -7.19 -13.77
C LYS A 102 2.52 -6.51 -14.64
N LEU A 103 3.50 -7.29 -15.08
CA LEU A 103 4.57 -6.83 -15.98
C LEU A 103 3.97 -6.15 -17.22
N GLY A 104 4.46 -4.95 -17.55
CA GLY A 104 4.04 -4.21 -18.74
C GLY A 104 2.80 -3.33 -18.54
N ASN A 105 2.04 -3.50 -17.45
CA ASN A 105 1.00 -2.55 -17.07
C ASN A 105 1.61 -1.32 -16.40
N THR A 106 0.90 -0.20 -16.48
CA THR A 106 1.21 1.03 -15.74
C THR A 106 0.55 1.04 -14.36
N THR A 107 0.98 1.94 -13.47
CA THR A 107 0.26 2.20 -12.22
C THR A 107 -1.10 2.86 -12.50
N GLU A 108 -1.23 3.64 -13.57
CA GLU A 108 -2.51 4.14 -14.10
C GLU A 108 -3.48 3.01 -14.49
N ASP A 109 -3.00 1.87 -15.01
CA ASP A 109 -3.85 0.71 -15.30
C ASP A 109 -4.41 0.08 -14.01
N ILE A 110 -3.64 0.11 -12.91
CA ILE A 110 -4.11 -0.32 -11.59
C ILE A 110 -5.18 0.65 -11.08
N ASP A 111 -4.94 1.96 -11.15
CA ASP A 111 -5.92 2.98 -10.79
C ASP A 111 -7.23 2.80 -11.53
N LYS A 112 -7.16 2.56 -12.85
CA LYS A 112 -8.35 2.28 -13.67
C LYS A 112 -9.13 1.07 -13.15
N ALA A 113 -8.45 -0.05 -12.90
CA ALA A 113 -9.11 -1.27 -12.43
C ALA A 113 -9.78 -1.08 -11.07
N VAL A 114 -9.09 -0.39 -10.14
CA VAL A 114 -9.62 -0.06 -8.82
C VAL A 114 -10.81 0.90 -8.93
N HIS A 115 -10.67 1.97 -9.70
CA HIS A 115 -11.74 2.93 -9.93
C HIS A 115 -12.99 2.25 -10.48
N ASP A 116 -12.86 1.54 -11.60
CA ASP A 116 -14.00 0.91 -12.26
C ASP A 116 -14.73 -0.08 -11.34
N PHE A 117 -14.00 -0.83 -10.52
CA PHE A 117 -14.60 -1.77 -9.57
C PHE A 117 -15.35 -1.07 -8.44
N ILE A 118 -14.79 0.00 -7.88
CA ILE A 118 -15.45 0.80 -6.83
C ILE A 118 -16.73 1.45 -7.37
N ILE A 119 -16.68 2.01 -8.59
CA ILE A 119 -17.84 2.63 -9.24
C ILE A 119 -18.94 1.60 -9.54
N ALA A 120 -18.56 0.39 -9.96
CA ALA A 120 -19.52 -0.69 -10.22
C ALA A 120 -20.30 -1.12 -8.97
N ASP A 121 -19.76 -0.88 -7.76
CA ASP A 121 -20.45 -1.11 -6.48
C ASP A 121 -21.14 0.16 -5.95
N ASP A 122 -21.35 1.21 -6.76
CA ASP A 122 -21.95 2.49 -6.31
C ASP A 122 -21.25 3.07 -5.07
N ALA A 123 -19.92 3.04 -5.06
CA ALA A 123 -19.08 3.55 -3.98
C ALA A 123 -18.13 4.64 -4.49
N TYR A 124 -17.60 5.44 -3.57
CA TYR A 124 -16.66 6.51 -3.91
C TYR A 124 -15.21 6.08 -3.63
N PRO A 125 -14.27 6.22 -4.59
CA PRO A 125 -12.85 6.00 -4.34
C PRO A 125 -12.31 7.10 -3.42
N THR A 126 -12.08 6.77 -2.15
CA THR A 126 -11.79 7.75 -1.09
C THR A 126 -10.63 8.67 -1.43
N PRO A 127 -9.50 8.19 -2.00
CA PRO A 127 -8.36 9.08 -2.26
C PRO A 127 -8.68 10.24 -3.21
N ILE A 128 -9.67 10.13 -4.11
CA ILE A 128 -9.99 11.24 -5.02
C ILE A 128 -10.41 12.47 -4.24
N ASP A 129 -9.65 13.56 -4.43
CA ASP A 129 -9.81 14.85 -3.78
C ASP A 129 -9.60 14.84 -2.25
N TYR A 130 -9.18 13.72 -1.64
CA TYR A 130 -8.75 13.75 -0.25
C TYR A 130 -7.42 14.50 -0.15
N LEU A 131 -7.41 15.67 0.51
CA LEU A 131 -6.26 16.59 0.46
C LEU A 131 -5.80 16.89 -0.98
N HIS A 132 -6.76 16.94 -1.91
CA HIS A 132 -6.53 17.12 -3.35
C HIS A 132 -5.71 16.02 -4.03
N PHE A 133 -5.68 14.81 -3.46
CA PHE A 133 -5.02 13.67 -4.08
C PHE A 133 -5.72 13.31 -5.42
N PRO A 134 -4.97 13.08 -6.52
CA PRO A 134 -5.53 13.13 -7.88
C PRO A 134 -6.05 11.79 -8.42
N LYS A 135 -5.99 10.71 -7.64
CA LYS A 135 -6.24 9.33 -8.10
C LYS A 135 -7.12 8.55 -7.13
N SER A 136 -7.56 7.37 -7.57
CA SER A 136 -8.52 6.50 -6.87
C SER A 136 -7.85 5.56 -5.87
N VAL A 137 -6.54 5.39 -5.97
CA VAL A 137 -5.72 4.43 -5.23
C VAL A 137 -4.31 4.99 -5.07
N CYS A 138 -3.57 4.57 -4.05
CA CYS A 138 -2.12 4.81 -4.02
C CYS A 138 -1.37 3.59 -4.58
N THR A 139 -0.35 3.82 -5.40
CA THR A 139 0.56 2.78 -5.91
C THR A 139 2.00 3.15 -5.58
N SER A 140 2.54 2.52 -4.54
CA SER A 140 3.86 2.85 -4.01
C SER A 140 4.88 1.82 -4.50
N VAL A 141 5.58 2.15 -5.57
CA VAL A 141 6.57 1.26 -6.22
C VAL A 141 7.93 1.40 -5.55
N ASN A 142 8.58 0.26 -5.30
CA ASN A 142 9.97 0.15 -4.84
C ASN A 142 10.29 0.93 -3.55
N GLU A 143 11.05 2.02 -3.64
CA GLU A 143 11.45 2.86 -2.50
C GLU A 143 10.35 3.83 -2.02
N VAL A 144 9.26 3.97 -2.78
CA VAL A 144 8.11 4.78 -2.35
C VAL A 144 7.45 4.07 -1.17
N LEU A 145 7.45 4.72 0.00
CA LEU A 145 6.94 4.14 1.24
C LEU A 145 5.41 4.03 1.25
N CYS A 146 4.74 5.13 0.92
CA CYS A 146 3.29 5.24 0.86
C CYS A 146 2.88 6.41 -0.06
N HIS A 147 1.59 6.47 -0.39
CA HIS A 147 0.97 7.57 -1.14
C HIS A 147 1.59 7.86 -2.51
N GLY A 148 2.18 6.85 -3.17
CA GLY A 148 2.58 6.98 -4.56
C GLY A 148 1.36 7.27 -5.46
N ILE A 149 1.48 8.26 -6.33
CA ILE A 149 0.41 8.65 -7.26
C ILE A 149 0.49 7.75 -8.51
N PRO A 150 -0.59 7.05 -8.89
CA PRO A 150 -0.67 6.36 -10.17
C PRO A 150 -0.36 7.28 -11.37
N ASP A 151 0.48 6.79 -12.28
CA ASP A 151 1.04 7.53 -13.42
C ASP A 151 1.31 6.57 -14.61
N ASP A 152 1.87 7.09 -15.70
CA ASP A 152 2.20 6.29 -16.89
C ASP A 152 3.47 5.42 -16.76
N ARG A 153 4.01 5.23 -15.54
CA ARG A 153 5.15 4.34 -15.30
C ARG A 153 4.76 2.89 -15.53
N VAL A 154 5.40 2.26 -16.51
CA VAL A 154 5.31 0.81 -16.75
C VAL A 154 6.03 0.03 -15.65
N LEU A 155 5.32 -0.93 -15.06
CA LEU A 155 5.86 -1.92 -14.12
C LEU A 155 6.82 -2.88 -14.83
N LYS A 156 8.02 -3.02 -14.26
CA LYS A 156 9.12 -3.80 -14.81
C LYS A 156 9.36 -5.07 -13.99
N ASN A 157 10.03 -6.05 -14.60
CA ASN A 157 10.43 -7.27 -13.91
C ASN A 157 11.40 -6.92 -12.76
N GLY A 158 11.10 -7.41 -11.56
CA GLY A 158 11.84 -7.11 -10.34
C GLY A 158 11.26 -5.97 -9.50
N ASP A 159 10.29 -5.21 -10.03
CA ASP A 159 9.55 -4.22 -9.24
C ASP A 159 8.69 -4.89 -8.17
N TYR A 160 8.38 -4.13 -7.12
CA TYR A 160 7.34 -4.46 -6.15
C TYR A 160 6.51 -3.21 -5.89
N VAL A 161 5.20 -3.38 -5.73
CA VAL A 161 4.25 -2.27 -5.61
C VAL A 161 3.28 -2.51 -4.49
N ASN A 162 3.16 -1.56 -3.57
CA ASN A 162 2.08 -1.54 -2.60
C ASN A 162 0.87 -0.86 -3.24
N ILE A 163 -0.28 -1.51 -3.16
CA ILE A 163 -1.57 -1.01 -3.63
C ILE A 163 -2.40 -0.73 -2.39
N ASP A 164 -2.75 0.53 -2.21
CA ASP A 164 -3.46 1.02 -1.02
C ASP A 164 -4.85 1.52 -1.42
N VAL A 165 -5.87 0.78 -0.98
CA VAL A 165 -7.26 0.93 -1.40
C VAL A 165 -8.09 1.41 -0.23
N THR A 166 -8.79 2.52 -0.48
CA THR A 166 -9.83 3.00 0.43
C THR A 166 -11.10 3.33 -0.34
N CYS A 167 -12.23 2.75 0.06
CA CYS A 167 -13.54 2.98 -0.55
C CYS A 167 -14.53 3.57 0.46
N TYR A 168 -15.42 4.45 0.00
CA TYR A 168 -16.48 5.04 0.82
C TYR A 168 -17.85 4.53 0.34
N LYS A 169 -18.53 3.82 1.23
CA LYS A 169 -19.85 3.22 0.99
C LYS A 169 -20.72 3.41 2.22
N ASN A 170 -21.99 3.77 2.01
CA ASN A 170 -23.00 3.89 3.08
C ASN A 170 -22.60 4.79 4.26
N GLY A 171 -21.74 5.79 4.04
CA GLY A 171 -21.26 6.69 5.09
C GLY A 171 -19.96 6.29 5.77
N TYR A 172 -19.35 5.15 5.40
CA TYR A 172 -18.18 4.58 6.07
C TYR A 172 -17.06 4.24 5.08
N HIS A 173 -15.82 4.40 5.54
CA HIS A 173 -14.63 4.01 4.80
C HIS A 173 -14.24 2.56 5.12
N GLY A 174 -13.84 1.81 4.10
CA GLY A 174 -13.10 0.56 4.23
C GLY A 174 -11.71 0.77 3.67
N ASP A 175 -10.68 0.32 4.39
CA ASP A 175 -9.28 0.64 4.10
C ASP A 175 -8.38 -0.59 4.25
N ASN A 176 -7.54 -0.87 3.25
CA ASN A 176 -6.53 -1.91 3.29
C ASN A 176 -5.46 -1.73 2.20
N SER A 177 -4.34 -2.45 2.34
CA SER A 177 -3.32 -2.50 1.30
C SER A 177 -2.60 -3.85 1.26
N ALA A 178 -1.94 -4.12 0.13
CA ALA A 178 -1.04 -5.26 -0.02
C ALA A 178 0.12 -4.94 -0.95
N MET A 179 1.24 -5.64 -0.72
CA MET A 179 2.40 -5.60 -1.61
C MET A 179 2.31 -6.70 -2.66
N VAL A 180 2.56 -6.34 -3.93
CA VAL A 180 2.60 -7.25 -5.08
C VAL A 180 4.01 -7.29 -5.66
N CYS A 181 4.53 -8.49 -5.93
CA CYS A 181 5.79 -8.70 -6.63
C CYS A 181 5.55 -8.74 -8.15
N ILE A 182 6.34 -8.01 -8.94
CA ILE A 182 6.26 -8.01 -10.40
C ILE A 182 7.38 -8.88 -10.97
N GLY A 183 7.05 -10.10 -11.40
CA GLY A 183 8.02 -11.03 -11.96
C GLY A 183 9.06 -11.50 -10.93
N ASP A 184 10.34 -11.54 -11.32
CA ASP A 184 11.43 -12.05 -10.48
C ASP A 184 12.02 -10.98 -9.56
N VAL A 185 11.42 -10.84 -8.37
CA VAL A 185 11.82 -9.89 -7.33
C VAL A 185 12.96 -10.44 -6.47
N HIS A 186 13.92 -9.59 -6.09
CA HIS A 186 15.07 -9.99 -5.29
C HIS A 186 14.67 -10.69 -3.96
N PRO A 187 15.34 -11.78 -3.53
CA PRO A 187 14.97 -12.54 -2.34
C PRO A 187 14.89 -11.72 -1.04
N ASP A 188 15.75 -10.70 -0.88
CA ASP A 188 15.69 -9.82 0.30
C ASP A 188 14.42 -8.96 0.33
N ILE A 189 13.91 -8.56 -0.83
CA ILE A 189 12.63 -7.85 -0.94
C ILE A 189 11.49 -8.82 -0.65
N GLN A 190 11.51 -10.04 -1.19
CA GLN A 190 10.51 -11.06 -0.84
C GLN A 190 10.48 -11.34 0.68
N ARG A 191 11.66 -11.36 1.32
CA ARG A 191 11.78 -11.46 2.78
C ARG A 191 11.21 -10.23 3.50
N LEU A 192 11.49 -9.01 3.02
CA LEU A 192 10.92 -7.78 3.57
C LEU A 192 9.40 -7.84 3.55
N ILE A 193 8.80 -8.13 2.39
CA ILE A 193 7.36 -8.23 2.19
C ILE A 193 6.74 -9.23 3.17
N ARG A 194 7.34 -10.43 3.28
CA ARG A 194 6.88 -11.45 4.21
C ARG A 194 6.92 -10.99 5.67
N VAL A 195 8.04 -10.42 6.12
CA VAL A 195 8.20 -9.98 7.52
C VAL A 195 7.27 -8.82 7.85
N THR A 196 7.03 -7.90 6.92
CA THR A 196 6.03 -6.82 7.08
C THR A 196 4.64 -7.42 7.30
N ARG A 197 4.24 -8.39 6.47
CA ARG A 197 2.95 -9.08 6.61
C ARG A 197 2.84 -9.86 7.93
N GLU A 198 3.86 -10.62 8.30
CA GLU A 198 3.90 -11.36 9.57
C GLU A 198 3.79 -10.42 10.78
N SER A 199 4.44 -9.26 10.73
CA SER A 199 4.37 -8.25 11.79
C SER A 199 2.95 -7.68 11.94
N LEU A 200 2.27 -7.40 10.82
CA LEU A 200 0.88 -6.95 10.83
C LEU A 200 -0.04 -7.98 11.51
N TYR A 201 0.04 -9.25 11.12
CA TYR A 201 -0.83 -10.28 11.71
C TYR A 201 -0.56 -10.52 13.19
N LYS A 202 0.71 -10.47 13.62
CA LYS A 202 1.05 -10.55 15.05
C LYS A 202 0.46 -9.41 15.87
N ALA A 203 0.39 -8.21 15.31
CA ALA A 203 -0.28 -7.08 15.96
C ALA A 203 -1.79 -7.26 16.00
N ILE A 204 -2.41 -7.81 14.95
CA ILE A 204 -3.84 -8.13 14.92
C ILE A 204 -4.19 -9.20 15.97
N GLU A 205 -3.35 -10.21 16.15
CA GLU A 205 -3.56 -11.32 17.11
C GLU A 205 -3.63 -10.88 18.58
N ILE A 206 -3.13 -9.70 18.93
CA ILE A 206 -3.14 -9.17 20.30
C ILE A 206 -4.24 -8.12 20.56
N CYS A 207 -5.04 -7.77 19.54
CA CYS A 207 -6.21 -6.91 19.66
C CYS A 207 -7.42 -7.69 20.21
#